data_AF-A0AAU6ZLF4-F1
#
_entry.id   AF-A0AAU6ZLF4-F1
#
_cell.length_a   1.000
_cell.length_b   1.000
_cell.length_c   1.000
_cell.angle_alpha   90.00
_cell.angle_beta   90.00
_cell.angle_gamma   90.00
#
_symmetry.space_group_name_H-M   'P 1'
#
loop_
_entity.id
_entity.type
_entity.pdbx_description
1 polymer ?
#
loop_
_entity_poly.entity_id
_entity_poly.type
_entity_poly.pdbx_seq_one_letter_code
_entity_poly.pdbx_strand_id
1 'polypeptide(L)' 'MSADVVLILLPGGKGTHVELATAIAQGRRTILHSQDEVINNVETTSTFYHLPELEKCHGSLDDLLAMIVAKK' A
#
# COMPACT_ATOMS: atom_id res chain seq x y z
N MET A 1 -0.60 -16.30 2.12
CA MET A 1 0.61 -15.47 2.01
C MET A 1 1.46 -15.72 3.24
N SER A 2 2.73 -16.14 3.08
CA SER A 2 3.68 -16.32 4.19
C SER A 2 4.55 -15.06 4.38
N ALA A 3 3.91 -13.90 4.38
CA ALA A 3 4.58 -12.60 4.50
C ALA A 3 4.09 -11.88 5.74
N ASP A 4 5.00 -11.23 6.45
CA ASP A 4 4.70 -10.39 7.62
C ASP A 4 4.21 -8.99 7.20
N VAL A 5 4.70 -8.49 6.06
CA VAL A 5 4.34 -7.20 5.47
C VAL A 5 4.15 -7.36 3.96
N VAL A 6 3.15 -6.69 3.41
CA VAL A 6 2.92 -6.59 1.97
C VAL A 6 3.12 -5.13 1.54
N LEU A 7 4.00 -4.91 0.58
CA LEU A 7 4.29 -3.60 0.03
C LEU A 7 3.78 -3.53 -1.41
N ILE A 8 2.93 -2.55 -1.70
CA ILE A 8 2.38 -2.28 -3.03
C ILE A 8 3.02 -1.02 -3.58
N LEU A 9 3.83 -1.16 -4.63
CA LEU A 9 4.39 -0.04 -5.38
C LEU A 9 3.46 0.30 -6.54
N LEU A 10 2.99 1.55 -6.58
CA LEU A 10 2.13 2.05 -7.64
C LEU A 10 2.93 2.88 -8.67
N PRO A 11 2.52 2.86 -9.95
CA PRO A 11 1.32 2.20 -10.49
C PRO A 11 1.44 0.67 -10.58
N GLY A 12 0.37 -0.03 -10.22
CA GLY A 12 0.26 -1.50 -10.23
C GLY A 12 -0.76 -2.01 -11.25
N GLY A 13 -0.69 -3.30 -11.58
CA GLY A 13 -1.59 -3.94 -12.53
C GLY A 13 -2.85 -4.55 -11.88
N LYS A 14 -3.67 -5.25 -12.68
CA LYS A 14 -4.86 -5.98 -12.17
C LYS A 14 -4.48 -7.03 -11.11
N GLY A 15 -3.37 -7.75 -11.31
CA GLY A 15 -2.86 -8.72 -10.33
C GLY A 15 -2.52 -8.08 -8.99
N THR A 16 -1.89 -6.91 -9.00
CA THR A 16 -1.55 -6.15 -7.79
C THR A 16 -2.79 -5.83 -6.93
N HIS A 17 -3.94 -5.55 -7.56
CA HIS A 17 -5.19 -5.32 -6.83
C HIS A 17 -5.75 -6.59 -6.19
N VAL A 18 -5.56 -7.75 -6.83
CA VAL A 18 -5.92 -9.06 -6.26
C VAL A 18 -5.05 -9.36 -5.04
N GLU A 19 -3.75 -9.08 -5.13
CA GLU A 19 -2.81 -9.25 -4.02
C GLU A 19 -3.10 -8.29 -2.86
N LEU A 20 -3.41 -7.03 -3.17
CA LEU A 20 -3.86 -6.03 -2.19
C LEU A 20 -5.11 -6.51 -1.42
N ALA A 21 -6.16 -6.91 -2.14
CA ALA A 21 -7.39 -7.41 -1.53
C ALA A 21 -7.12 -8.66 -0.65
N THR A 22 -6.26 -9.56 -1.13
CA THR A 22 -5.88 -10.76 -0.38
C THR A 22 -5.10 -10.43 0.89
N ALA A 23 -4.20 -9.46 0.83
CA ALA A 23 -3.42 -9.01 1.99
C ALA A 23 -4.32 -8.38 3.06
N ILE A 24 -5.25 -7.50 2.65
CA ILE A 24 -6.27 -6.90 3.51
C ILE A 24 -7.14 -7.98 4.15
N ALA A 25 -7.69 -8.91 3.35
CA ALA A 25 -8.55 -9.98 3.85
C ALA A 25 -7.83 -10.91 4.86
N GLN A 26 -6.51 -11.03 4.77
CA GLN A 26 -5.69 -11.81 5.70
C GLN A 26 -5.20 -11.00 6.91
N GLY A 27 -5.60 -9.73 7.05
CA GLY A 27 -5.16 -8.85 8.13
C GLY A 27 -3.66 -8.60 8.13
N ARG A 28 -3.00 -8.68 6.96
CA ARG A 28 -1.56 -8.43 6.84
C ARG A 28 -1.30 -6.94 6.88
N ARG A 29 -0.22 -6.54 7.55
CA ARG A 29 0.28 -5.16 7.46
C ARG A 29 0.55 -4.85 6.00
N THR A 30 -0.20 -3.91 5.44
CA THR A 30 -0.17 -3.62 4.02
C THR A 30 0.13 -2.14 3.82
N ILE A 31 1.16 -1.85 3.02
CA ILE A 31 1.67 -0.51 2.76
C ILE A 31 1.47 -0.21 1.27
N LEU A 32 0.82 0.91 0.96
CA LEU A 32 0.72 1.46 -0.39
C LEU A 32 1.72 2.60 -0.56
N HIS A 33 2.51 2.53 -1.63
CA HIS A 33 3.45 3.57 -1.99
C HIS A 33 3.20 4.11 -3.40
N SER A 34 3.21 5.43 -3.54
CA SER A 34 3.27 6.15 -4.82
C SER A 34 4.28 7.30 -4.76
N GLN A 35 4.77 7.75 -5.90
CA GLN A 35 5.67 8.92 -5.93
C GLN A 35 4.95 10.23 -5.59
N ASP A 36 3.65 10.31 -5.88
CA ASP A 36 2.81 11.48 -5.69
C ASP A 36 1.59 11.16 -4.81
N GLU A 37 0.69 12.14 -4.62
CA GLU A 37 -0.51 11.99 -3.80
C GLU A 37 -1.70 11.36 -4.53
N VAL A 38 -1.51 10.77 -5.73
CA VAL A 38 -2.64 10.19 -6.51
C VAL A 38 -3.37 9.11 -5.73
N ILE A 39 -2.70 8.38 -4.83
CA ILE A 39 -3.29 7.36 -3.93
C ILE A 39 -4.37 7.91 -2.97
N ASN A 40 -4.47 9.22 -2.84
CA ASN A 40 -5.47 9.89 -1.99
C ASN A 40 -6.69 10.38 -2.80
N ASN A 41 -6.65 10.31 -4.12
CA ASN A 41 -7.77 10.73 -4.96
C ASN A 41 -8.87 9.64 -5.01
N VAL A 42 -9.93 9.83 -4.24
CA VAL A 42 -11.06 8.89 -4.13
C VAL A 42 -11.79 8.65 -5.45
N GLU A 43 -11.81 9.62 -6.37
CA GLU A 43 -12.54 9.51 -7.64
C GLU A 43 -11.84 8.61 -8.66
N THR A 44 -10.51 8.49 -8.55
CA THR A 44 -9.67 7.84 -9.58
C THR A 44 -8.95 6.60 -9.08
N THR A 45 -9.12 6.23 -7.80
CA THR A 45 -8.43 5.09 -7.18
C THR A 45 -9.39 4.01 -6.71
N SER A 46 -8.85 2.81 -6.49
CA SER A 46 -9.62 1.71 -5.90
C SER A 46 -10.09 2.10 -4.50
N THR A 47 -11.33 1.74 -4.15
CA THR A 47 -11.88 1.95 -2.80
C THR A 47 -11.04 1.29 -1.71
N PHE A 48 -10.34 0.20 -2.03
CA PHE A 48 -9.43 -0.46 -1.09
C PHE A 48 -8.37 0.49 -0.57
N TYR A 49 -7.91 1.47 -1.35
CA TYR A 49 -6.85 2.38 -0.95
C TYR A 49 -7.26 3.25 0.25
N HIS A 50 -8.56 3.41 0.49
CA HIS A 50 -9.08 4.32 1.52
C HIS A 50 -9.53 3.60 2.79
N LEU A 51 -9.21 2.31 2.91
CA LEU A 51 -9.47 1.55 4.12
C LEU A 51 -8.52 1.97 5.25
N PRO A 52 -9.01 2.11 6.50
CA PRO A 52 -8.22 2.61 7.63
C PRO A 52 -7.05 1.69 8.02
N GLU A 53 -7.13 0.40 7.68
CA GLU A 53 -6.06 -0.57 7.93
C GLU A 53 -4.85 -0.45 6.98
N LEU A 54 -4.95 0.37 5.92
CA LEU A 54 -3.82 0.60 5.01
C LEU A 54 -2.88 1.70 5.49
N GLU A 55 -1.59 1.40 5.47
CA GLU A 55 -0.55 2.41 5.61
C GLU A 55 -0.26 3.02 4.23
N LYS A 56 -0.27 4.35 4.12
CA LYS A 56 0.07 5.05 2.88
C LYS A 56 1.39 5.80 3.03
N CYS A 57 2.25 5.68 2.03
CA CYS A 57 3.47 6.46 1.88
C CYS A 57 3.45 7.12 0.50
N HIS A 58 3.71 8.42 0.45
CA HIS A 58 3.94 9.11 -0.81
C HIS A 58 5.30 9.80 -0.78
N GLY A 59 5.97 9.86 -1.93
CA GLY A 59 7.27 10.50 -2.06
C GLY A 59 8.35 9.55 -2.57
N SER A 60 9.55 9.65 -2.00
CA SER A 60 10.71 8.88 -2.45
C SER A 60 10.74 7.47 -1.85
N LEU A 61 11.53 6.58 -2.47
CA LEU A 61 11.81 5.27 -1.87
C LEU A 61 12.55 5.39 -0.53
N ASP A 62 13.30 6.47 -0.30
CA ASP A 62 13.96 6.70 0.99
C ASP A 62 12.93 7.00 2.09
N ASP A 63 11.86 7.74 1.78
CA ASP A 63 10.74 7.98 2.70
C ASP A 63 10.03 6.67 3.05
N LEU A 64 9.84 5.82 2.05
CA LEU A 64 9.27 4.48 2.23
C LEU A 64 10.16 3.59 3.11
N LEU A 65 11.47 3.56 2.84
CA LEU A 65 12.43 2.80 3.64
C LEU A 65 12.45 3.29 5.08
N ALA A 66 12.43 4.60 5.31
CA ALA A 66 12.34 5.18 6.64
C ALA A 66 11.06 4.74 7.37
N MET A 67 9.91 4.73 6.69
CA MET A 67 8.65 4.24 7.25
C MET A 67 8.70 2.76 7.64
N ILE A 68 9.32 1.91 6.80
CA ILE A 68 9.40 0.48 7.03
C ILE A 68 10.30 0.17 8.24
N VAL A 69 11.46 0.82 8.33
CA VAL A 69 12.48 0.55 9.36
C VAL A 69 12.13 1.20 10.71
N ALA A 70 11.37 2.30 10.73
CA ALA A 70 11.02 3.00 11.97
C ALA A 70 10.05 2.23 12.88
N LYS A 71 9.27 1.28 12.34
CA LYS A 71 8.37 0.45 13.15
C LYS A 71 9.10 -0.81 13.65
N LYS A 72 9.29 -0.88 14.97
CA LYS A 72 9.73 -2.10 15.68
C LYS A 72 8.57 -3.06 15.90
#